data_AF-A0A7V6QN10-F1
#
_entry.id   AF-A0A7V6QN10-F1
#
_cell.length_a   1.000
_cell.length_b   1.000
_cell.length_c   1.000
_cell.angle_alpha   90.00
_cell.angle_beta   90.00
_cell.angle_gamma   90.00
#
_symmetry.space_group_name_H-M   'P 1'
#
loop_
_entity.id
_entity.type
_entity.pdbx_description
1 polymer ?
#
loop_
_entity_poly.entity_id
_entity_poly.type
_entity_poly.pdbx_seq_one_letter_code
_entity_poly.pdbx_strand_id
1 'polypeptide(L)'
;MAIGVYQIRNKSYHPNRNEIINKMKISLKKRYENMTKEERKAVYGSHENGMQGKTHSKENKLKMSIINKGNSYAKGCKRTPEQRAKLSKIASQRTGEKNPFYGKKHSEETKQRLSEKNKGKLPPNTKPVIIDNVQYPSASEASRQLGVATATVTNRINSSKFPTYQYLDR
;
A
#
# COMPACT_ATOMS: atom_id res chain seq x y z
N MET A 1 -26.40 -44.35 33.34
CA MET A 1 -26.56 -43.89 31.94
C MET A 1 -26.41 -42.38 31.93
N ALA A 2 -25.27 -41.87 31.45
CA ALA A 2 -24.98 -40.44 31.43
C ALA A 2 -25.69 -39.78 30.24
N ILE A 3 -26.71 -38.97 30.52
CA ILE A 3 -27.47 -38.24 29.51
C ILE A 3 -26.63 -37.01 29.14
N GLY A 4 -25.93 -37.11 27.99
CA GLY A 4 -25.01 -36.09 27.51
C GLY A 4 -25.72 -34.77 27.22
N VAL A 5 -25.46 -33.78 28.05
CA VAL A 5 -25.91 -32.39 27.89
C VAL A 5 -25.16 -31.80 26.69
N TYR A 6 -25.75 -31.86 25.50
CA TYR A 6 -25.20 -31.18 24.33
C TYR A 6 -25.35 -29.67 24.50
N GLN A 7 -24.31 -29.03 25.03
CA GLN A 7 -24.07 -27.59 24.96
C GLN A 7 -24.34 -27.09 23.53
N ILE A 8 -25.09 -26.00 23.41
CA ILE A 8 -25.23 -25.22 22.17
C ILE A 8 -23.84 -24.60 21.89
N ARG A 9 -22.96 -25.36 21.23
CA ARG A 9 -21.59 -24.94 20.91
C ARG A 9 -21.59 -24.07 19.65
N ASN A 10 -20.88 -22.95 19.74
CA ASN A 10 -20.51 -22.07 18.64
C ASN A 10 -20.11 -22.87 17.37
N LYS A 11 -20.83 -22.65 16.25
CA LYS A 11 -20.66 -23.37 14.97
C LYS A 11 -19.25 -23.29 14.38
N SER A 12 -18.44 -22.34 14.84
CA SER A 12 -17.05 -22.15 14.40
C SER A 12 -16.16 -23.36 14.73
N TYR A 13 -16.48 -24.12 15.78
CA TYR A 13 -15.68 -25.25 16.26
C TYR A 13 -16.41 -26.60 16.19
N HIS A 14 -17.50 -26.67 15.41
CA HIS A 14 -18.29 -27.90 15.30
C HIS A 14 -17.61 -28.89 14.33
N PRO A 15 -17.48 -30.18 14.67
CA PRO A 15 -16.81 -31.18 13.82
C PRO A 15 -17.39 -31.25 12.40
N ASN A 16 -18.72 -31.19 12.27
CA ASN A 16 -19.41 -31.21 10.97
C ASN A 16 -19.71 -29.80 10.41
N ARG A 17 -18.89 -28.79 10.74
CA ARG A 17 -19.11 -27.38 10.36
C ARG A 17 -19.33 -27.20 8.85
N ASN A 18 -18.50 -27.85 8.03
CA ASN A 18 -18.53 -27.68 6.57
C ASN A 18 -19.85 -28.21 5.97
N GLU A 19 -20.33 -29.36 6.44
CA GLU A 19 -21.60 -29.93 6.00
C GLU A 19 -22.79 -29.07 6.44
N ILE A 20 -22.76 -28.56 7.68
CA ILE A 20 -23.82 -27.67 8.19
C ILE A 20 -23.89 -26.39 7.35
N ILE A 21 -22.74 -25.78 7.05
CA ILE A 21 -22.67 -24.58 6.19
C ILE A 21 -23.20 -24.90 4.79
N ASN A 22 -22.85 -26.05 4.21
CA ASN A 22 -23.32 -26.43 2.89
C ASN A 22 -24.84 -26.65 2.86
N LYS A 23 -25.40 -27.36 3.86
CA LYS A 23 -26.86 -27.54 4.02
C LYS A 23 -27.58 -26.19 4.17
N MET A 24 -27.03 -25.27 4.97
CA MET A 24 -27.56 -23.91 5.11
C MET A 24 -27.52 -23.12 3.79
N LYS A 25 -26.41 -23.21 3.05
CA LYS A 25 -26.24 -22.56 1.75
C LYS A 25 -27.27 -23.06 0.74
N ILE A 26 -27.45 -24.38 0.63
CA ILE A 26 -28.42 -25.01 -0.28
C ILE A 26 -29.84 -24.56 0.07
N SER A 27 -30.21 -24.58 1.36
CA SER A 27 -31.51 -24.14 1.84
C SER A 27 -31.78 -22.66 1.53
N LEU A 28 -30.80 -21.79 1.76
CA LEU A 28 -30.90 -20.35 1.46
C LEU A 28 -31.08 -20.11 -0.05
N LYS A 29 -30.33 -20.84 -0.88
CA LYS A 29 -30.43 -20.74 -2.34
C LYS A 29 -31.83 -21.12 -2.82
N LYS A 30 -32.35 -22.27 -2.36
CA LYS A 30 -33.70 -22.73 -2.69
C LYS A 30 -34.77 -21.71 -2.29
N ARG A 31 -34.61 -21.05 -1.13
CA ARG A 31 -35.53 -20.00 -0.68
C ARG A 31 -35.51 -18.77 -1.59
N TYR A 32 -34.32 -18.34 -2.03
CA TYR A 32 -34.20 -17.18 -2.93
C TYR A 32 -34.62 -17.50 -4.38
N GLU A 33 -34.46 -18.73 -4.84
CA GLU A 33 -34.95 -19.18 -6.15
C GLU A 33 -36.49 -19.15 -6.23
N ASN A 34 -37.17 -19.38 -5.11
CA ASN A 34 -38.64 -19.38 -5.01
C ASN A 34 -39.25 -18.00 -4.73
N MET A 35 -38.47 -16.91 -4.84
CA MET A 35 -38.90 -15.57 -4.44
C MET A 35 -38.49 -14.53 -5.48
N THR A 36 -39.39 -13.60 -5.79
CA THR A 36 -39.09 -12.45 -6.65
C THR A 36 -38.20 -11.43 -5.94
N LYS A 37 -37.65 -10.46 -6.68
CA LYS A 37 -36.80 -9.41 -6.08
C LYS A 37 -37.61 -8.52 -5.13
N GLU A 38 -38.87 -8.28 -5.48
CA GLU A 38 -39.83 -7.47 -4.76
C GLU A 38 -40.22 -8.13 -3.43
N GLU A 39 -40.59 -9.42 -3.46
CA GLU A 39 -40.88 -10.20 -2.25
C GLU A 39 -39.65 -10.32 -1.34
N ARG A 40 -38.46 -10.48 -1.93
CA ARG A 40 -37.21 -10.51 -1.17
C ARG A 40 -36.92 -9.19 -0.46
N LYS A 41 -37.18 -8.07 -1.12
CA LYS A 41 -37.08 -6.73 -0.53
C LYS A 41 -38.13 -6.53 0.57
N ALA A 42 -39.32 -7.11 0.43
CA ALA A 42 -40.36 -7.04 1.46
C ALA A 42 -39.99 -7.85 2.72
N VAL A 43 -39.34 -9.01 2.58
CA VAL A 43 -38.99 -9.88 3.73
C VAL A 43 -37.65 -9.52 4.37
N TYR A 44 -36.66 -9.14 3.56
CA TYR A 44 -35.27 -8.94 4.00
C TYR A 44 -34.71 -7.55 3.70
N GLY A 45 -35.48 -6.71 3.00
CA GLY A 45 -35.09 -5.32 2.79
C GLY A 45 -35.01 -4.57 4.12
N SER A 46 -34.23 -3.51 4.14
CA SER A 46 -34.25 -2.61 5.29
C SER A 46 -35.65 -2.00 5.40
N HIS A 47 -36.39 -2.38 6.43
CA HIS A 47 -37.59 -1.67 6.86
C HIS A 47 -37.18 -0.31 7.44
N GLU A 48 -38.14 0.62 7.55
CA GLU A 48 -37.93 1.87 8.28
C GLU A 48 -37.48 1.57 9.70
N ASN A 49 -36.19 1.74 9.94
CA ASN A 49 -35.63 1.72 11.27
C ASN A 49 -35.35 3.15 11.70
N GLY A 50 -35.36 3.42 13.01
CA GLY A 50 -35.15 4.77 13.54
C GLY A 50 -33.77 5.37 13.24
N MET A 51 -32.89 4.65 12.53
CA MET A 51 -31.57 5.10 12.10
C MET A 51 -31.49 5.34 10.58
N GLN A 52 -32.55 5.03 9.84
CA GLN A 52 -32.61 5.23 8.40
C GLN A 52 -32.49 6.72 8.09
N GLY A 53 -31.51 7.07 7.26
CA GLY A 53 -31.20 8.47 6.92
C GLY A 53 -30.49 9.28 8.00
N LYS A 54 -30.31 8.75 9.23
CA LYS A 54 -29.54 9.44 10.26
C LYS A 54 -28.06 9.42 9.90
N THR A 55 -27.51 10.59 9.61
CA THR A 55 -26.07 10.79 9.41
C THR A 55 -25.50 11.57 10.58
N HIS A 56 -24.22 11.34 10.90
CA HIS A 56 -23.54 12.16 11.91
C HIS A 56 -23.62 13.64 11.55
N SER A 57 -23.90 14.49 12.56
CA SER A 57 -23.83 15.94 12.43
C SER A 57 -22.44 16.36 11.93
N LYS A 58 -22.36 17.52 11.28
CA LYS A 58 -21.07 18.08 10.81
C LYS A 58 -20.08 18.21 11.98
N GLU A 59 -20.56 18.63 13.14
CA GLU A 59 -19.78 18.73 14.37
C GLU A 59 -19.22 17.37 14.81
N ASN A 60 -20.05 16.31 14.84
CA ASN A 60 -19.59 14.99 15.26
C ASN A 60 -18.59 14.38 14.26
N LYS A 61 -18.78 14.64 12.96
CA LYS A 61 -17.79 14.26 11.93
C LYS A 61 -16.46 14.95 12.17
N LEU A 62 -16.49 16.25 12.51
CA LEU A 62 -15.28 17.01 12.83
C LEU A 62 -14.58 16.47 14.07
N LYS A 63 -15.31 16.24 15.17
CA LYS A 63 -14.78 15.64 16.41
C LYS A 63 -14.10 14.30 16.11
N MET A 64 -14.78 13.43 15.37
CA MET A 64 -14.23 12.12 14.96
C MET A 64 -12.97 12.28 14.09
N SER A 65 -12.96 13.25 13.17
CA SER A 65 -11.80 13.52 12.32
C SER A 65 -10.60 14.04 13.11
N ILE A 66 -10.83 14.89 14.11
CA ILE A 66 -9.77 15.45 14.97
C ILE A 66 -9.14 14.33 15.79
N ILE A 67 -9.97 13.51 16.45
CA ILE A 67 -9.50 12.39 17.30
C ILE A 67 -8.67 11.39 16.49
N ASN A 68 -9.09 11.09 15.26
CA ASN A 68 -8.40 10.10 14.42
C ASN A 68 -7.19 10.67 13.66
N LYS A 69 -6.97 11.99 13.68
CA LYS A 69 -5.85 12.61 12.98
C LYS A 69 -4.55 12.22 13.66
N GLY A 70 -3.65 11.57 12.90
CA GLY A 70 -2.36 11.12 13.42
C GLY A 70 -2.40 9.81 14.21
N ASN A 71 -3.53 9.11 14.20
CA ASN A 71 -3.66 7.82 14.89
C ASN A 71 -2.65 6.78 14.37
N SER A 72 -1.97 6.09 15.29
CA SER A 72 -0.86 5.19 15.00
C SER A 72 -1.02 3.77 15.54
N TYR A 73 -2.20 3.34 16.00
CA TYR A 73 -2.40 1.99 16.58
C TYR A 73 -1.94 0.84 15.67
N ALA A 74 -1.98 1.03 14.35
CA ALA A 74 -1.56 0.02 13.37
C ALA A 74 -0.15 0.25 12.82
N LYS A 75 0.57 1.28 13.28
CA LYS A 75 1.93 1.60 12.83
C LYS A 75 2.87 0.47 13.26
N GLY A 76 3.59 -0.12 12.31
CA GLY A 76 4.52 -1.23 12.57
C GLY A 76 3.89 -2.64 12.57
N CYS A 77 2.56 -2.76 12.49
CA CYS A 77 1.90 -4.07 12.38
C CYS A 77 2.24 -4.73 11.04
N LYS A 78 2.94 -5.88 11.09
CA LYS A 78 3.35 -6.65 9.91
C LYS A 78 2.16 -7.47 9.39
N ARG A 79 1.89 -7.39 8.09
CA ARG A 79 0.83 -8.18 7.42
C ARG A 79 1.30 -9.58 7.10
N THR A 80 0.35 -10.53 7.08
CA THR A 80 0.62 -11.90 6.64
C THR A 80 1.02 -11.93 5.15
N PRO A 81 1.75 -12.95 4.68
CA PRO A 81 2.13 -13.06 3.27
C PRO A 81 0.92 -13.01 2.32
N GLU A 82 -0.17 -13.69 2.67
CA GLU A 82 -1.42 -13.70 1.88
C GLU A 82 -2.04 -12.30 1.76
N GLN A 83 -2.13 -11.57 2.88
CA GLN A 83 -2.65 -10.20 2.89
C GLN A 83 -1.77 -9.26 2.05
N ARG A 84 -0.45 -9.42 2.11
CA ARG A 84 0.50 -8.66 1.29
C ARG A 84 0.30 -8.96 -0.21
N ALA A 85 0.16 -10.23 -0.57
CA ALA A 85 -0.08 -10.63 -1.96
C ALA A 85 -1.39 -10.03 -2.50
N LYS A 86 -2.47 -10.07 -1.71
CA LYS A 86 -3.75 -9.46 -2.08
C LYS A 86 -3.64 -7.95 -2.30
N LEU A 87 -2.96 -7.23 -1.40
CA LEU A 87 -2.71 -5.79 -1.55
C LEU A 87 -1.85 -5.48 -2.78
N SER A 88 -0.82 -6.29 -3.03
CA SER A 88 0.04 -6.16 -4.22
C SER A 88 -0.77 -6.32 -5.50
N LYS A 89 -1.67 -7.31 -5.57
CA LYS A 89 -2.56 -7.54 -6.71
C LYS A 89 -3.51 -6.37 -6.97
N ILE A 90 -4.01 -5.72 -5.91
CA ILE A 90 -4.86 -4.54 -6.05
C ILE A 90 -4.04 -3.34 -6.55
N ALA A 91 -2.83 -3.15 -6.02
CA ALA A 91 -1.95 -2.07 -6.42
C ALA A 91 -1.53 -2.17 -7.89
N SER A 92 -1.21 -3.39 -8.37
CA SER A 92 -0.81 -3.62 -9.76
C SER A 92 -1.90 -3.31 -10.79
N GLN A 93 -3.16 -3.25 -10.37
CA GLN A 93 -4.29 -2.88 -11.24
C GLN A 93 -4.41 -1.36 -11.47
N ARG A 94 -3.69 -0.53 -10.70
CA ARG A 94 -3.80 0.95 -10.74
C ARG A 94 -2.67 1.59 -11.55
N THR A 95 -2.33 0.97 -12.68
CA THR A 95 -1.26 1.41 -13.59
C THR A 95 -1.86 1.99 -14.88
N GLY A 96 -1.05 2.74 -15.64
CA GLY A 96 -1.52 3.42 -16.86
C GLY A 96 -2.71 4.33 -16.59
N GLU A 97 -3.74 4.25 -17.45
CA GLU A 97 -4.99 5.03 -17.36
C GLU A 97 -5.78 4.81 -16.06
N LYS A 98 -5.61 3.65 -15.40
CA LYS A 98 -6.29 3.35 -14.13
C LYS A 98 -5.64 4.08 -12.93
N ASN A 99 -4.48 4.71 -13.12
CA ASN A 99 -3.89 5.55 -12.11
C ASN A 99 -4.69 6.88 -12.01
N PRO A 100 -5.19 7.29 -10.82
CA PRO A 100 -5.92 8.56 -10.66
C PRO A 100 -5.14 9.83 -11.06
N PHE A 101 -3.82 9.73 -11.20
CA PHE A 101 -2.93 10.79 -11.65
C PHE A 101 -2.54 10.69 -13.13
N TYR A 102 -3.04 9.69 -13.87
CA TYR A 102 -2.79 9.58 -15.31
C TYR A 102 -3.30 10.82 -16.05
N GLY A 103 -2.50 11.35 -16.98
CA GLY A 103 -2.80 12.57 -17.73
C GLY A 103 -2.78 13.88 -16.94
N LYS A 104 -2.62 13.85 -15.62
CA LYS A 104 -2.56 15.06 -14.78
C LYS A 104 -1.12 15.57 -14.64
N LYS A 105 -0.94 16.89 -14.64
CA LYS A 105 0.36 17.55 -14.39
C LYS A 105 0.38 18.19 -13.00
N HIS A 106 1.54 18.20 -12.36
CA HIS A 106 1.75 18.97 -11.14
C HIS A 106 1.75 20.47 -11.44
N SER A 107 1.25 21.27 -10.49
CA SER A 107 1.36 22.73 -10.53
C SER A 107 2.82 23.19 -10.39
N GLU A 108 3.12 24.39 -10.88
CA GLU A 108 4.47 24.96 -10.76
C GLU A 108 4.91 25.11 -9.30
N GLU A 109 4.00 25.54 -8.41
CA GLU A 109 4.26 25.59 -6.95
C GLU A 109 4.71 24.23 -6.40
N THR A 110 4.03 23.14 -6.82
CA THR A 110 4.39 21.79 -6.36
C THR A 110 5.75 21.35 -6.90
N LYS A 111 6.06 21.67 -8.17
CA LYS A 111 7.36 21.37 -8.78
C LYS A 111 8.50 22.10 -8.06
N GLN A 112 8.31 23.39 -7.76
CA GLN A 112 9.29 24.19 -7.01
C GLN A 112 9.53 23.61 -5.63
N ARG A 113 8.47 23.29 -4.87
CA ARG A 113 8.58 22.67 -3.55
C ARG A 113 9.32 21.33 -3.59
N LEU A 114 9.12 20.51 -4.62
CA LEU A 114 9.86 19.25 -4.80
C LEU A 114 11.33 19.49 -5.15
N SER A 115 11.61 20.48 -6.01
CA SER A 115 12.97 20.88 -6.39
C SER A 115 13.79 21.32 -5.18
N GLU A 116 13.25 22.23 -4.37
CA GLU A 116 13.90 22.74 -3.16
C GLU A 116 14.22 21.61 -2.17
N LYS A 117 13.28 20.68 -1.95
CA LYS A 117 13.48 19.54 -1.04
C LYS A 117 14.54 18.55 -1.52
N ASN A 118 14.79 18.48 -2.82
CA ASN A 118 15.72 17.55 -3.43
C ASN A 118 17.09 18.18 -3.73
N LYS A 119 17.18 19.51 -3.71
CA LYS A 119 18.42 20.23 -3.99
C LYS A 119 19.53 19.77 -3.03
N GLY A 120 20.69 19.43 -3.58
CA GLY A 120 21.86 18.96 -2.83
C GLY A 120 21.81 17.50 -2.35
N LYS A 121 20.70 16.78 -2.56
CA LYS A 121 20.62 15.34 -2.22
C LYS A 121 21.16 14.49 -3.36
N LEU A 122 22.09 13.59 -3.02
CA LEU A 122 22.54 12.56 -3.94
C LEU A 122 21.51 11.42 -3.99
N PRO A 123 21.24 10.83 -5.17
CA PRO A 123 20.35 9.71 -5.26
C PRO A 123 20.95 8.48 -4.57
N PRO A 124 20.12 7.56 -4.06
CA PRO A 124 20.60 6.44 -3.25
C PRO A 124 21.45 5.45 -4.04
N ASN A 125 21.39 5.43 -5.37
CA ASN A 125 22.22 4.58 -6.23
C ASN A 125 23.59 5.21 -6.57
N THR A 126 23.93 6.38 -6.03
CA THR A 126 25.25 6.99 -6.22
C THR A 126 26.35 6.13 -5.60
N LYS A 127 27.40 5.87 -6.39
CA LYS A 127 28.63 5.21 -5.95
C LYS A 127 29.72 6.25 -5.66
N PRO A 128 30.38 6.19 -4.49
CA PRO A 128 31.56 7.01 -4.23
C PRO A 128 32.71 6.62 -5.16
N VAL A 129 33.61 7.56 -5.42
CA VAL A 129 34.81 7.33 -6.24
C VAL A 129 36.05 7.78 -5.48
N ILE A 130 37.15 7.07 -5.70
CA ILE A 130 38.48 7.47 -5.23
C ILE A 130 39.33 7.78 -6.47
N ILE A 131 39.95 8.95 -6.47
CA ILE A 131 40.81 9.43 -7.56
C ILE A 131 42.06 10.02 -6.92
N ASP A 132 43.22 9.46 -7.27
CA ASP A 132 44.54 9.91 -6.76
C ASP A 132 44.57 10.02 -5.23
N ASN A 133 43.99 9.01 -4.55
CA ASN A 133 43.80 8.92 -3.09
C ASN A 133 42.84 9.95 -2.46
N VAL A 134 42.13 10.75 -3.27
CA VAL A 134 41.07 11.65 -2.78
C VAL A 134 39.71 10.98 -2.99
N GLN A 135 38.92 10.89 -1.91
CA GLN A 135 37.59 10.32 -1.95
C GLN A 135 36.54 11.39 -2.26
N TYR A 136 35.67 11.09 -3.23
CA TYR A 136 34.55 11.94 -3.62
C TYR A 136 33.22 11.20 -3.44
N PRO A 137 32.14 11.91 -3.04
CA PRO A 137 30.81 11.30 -2.88
C PRO A 137 30.24 10.72 -4.18
N SER A 138 30.64 11.25 -5.34
CA SER A 138 30.20 10.79 -6.66
C SER A 138 31.20 11.17 -7.75
N ALA A 139 31.14 10.47 -8.89
CA ALA A 139 31.91 10.84 -10.09
C ALA A 139 31.60 12.27 -10.59
N SER A 140 30.38 12.77 -10.36
CA SER A 140 29.99 14.14 -10.72
C SER A 140 30.62 15.20 -9.81
N GLU A 141 30.74 14.90 -8.51
CA GLU A 141 31.45 15.76 -7.57
C GLU A 141 32.95 15.80 -7.89
N ALA A 142 33.54 14.64 -8.16
CA ALA A 142 34.94 14.54 -8.60
C ALA A 142 35.20 15.37 -9.87
N SER A 143 34.33 15.22 -10.87
CA SER A 143 34.40 15.99 -12.13
C SER A 143 34.36 17.50 -11.89
N ARG A 144 33.47 17.99 -11.01
CA ARG A 144 33.37 19.41 -10.66
C ARG A 144 34.65 19.94 -10.01
N GLN A 145 35.21 19.19 -9.06
CA GLN A 145 36.40 19.63 -8.32
C GLN A 145 37.68 19.56 -9.17
N LEU A 146 37.80 18.55 -10.03
CA LEU A 146 38.95 18.34 -10.90
C LEU A 146 38.88 19.16 -12.21
N GLY A 147 37.74 19.81 -12.50
CA GLY A 147 37.55 20.58 -13.74
C GLY A 147 37.54 19.73 -15.02
N VAL A 148 37.25 18.43 -14.91
CA VAL A 148 37.19 17.49 -16.04
C VAL A 148 35.76 17.07 -16.32
N ALA A 149 35.44 16.65 -17.55
CA ALA A 149 34.12 16.14 -17.86
C ALA A 149 33.81 14.84 -17.07
N THR A 150 32.56 14.67 -16.64
CA THR A 150 32.11 13.46 -15.91
C THR A 150 32.36 12.19 -16.70
N ALA A 151 32.17 12.23 -18.03
CA ALA A 151 32.46 11.12 -18.93
C ALA A 151 33.94 10.70 -18.87
N THR A 152 34.86 11.67 -18.75
CA THR A 152 36.29 11.39 -18.62
C THR A 152 36.59 10.64 -17.32
N VAL A 153 35.98 11.05 -16.20
CA VAL A 153 36.12 10.34 -14.92
C VAL A 153 35.63 8.90 -15.06
N THR A 154 34.43 8.69 -15.60
CA THR A 154 33.86 7.36 -15.81
C THR A 154 34.70 6.49 -16.75
N ASN A 155 35.19 7.06 -17.85
CA ASN A 155 36.03 6.35 -18.82
C ASN A 155 37.39 5.95 -18.21
N ARG A 156 37.98 6.80 -17.37
CA ARG A 156 39.23 6.49 -16.66
C ARG A 156 39.01 5.36 -15.65
N ILE A 157 37.92 5.40 -14.87
CA ILE A 157 37.58 4.33 -13.93
C ILE A 157 37.43 2.97 -14.64
N ASN A 158 36.85 2.95 -15.84
CA ASN A 158 36.67 1.72 -16.61
C ASN A 158 37.90 1.31 -17.44
N SER A 159 38.97 2.10 -17.44
CA SER A 159 40.16 1.84 -18.23
C SER A 159 41.28 1.29 -17.37
N SER A 160 41.90 0.20 -17.81
CA SER A 160 43.08 -0.38 -17.16
C SER A 160 44.30 0.57 -17.12
N LYS A 161 44.30 1.64 -17.93
CA LYS A 161 45.40 2.62 -18.00
C LYS A 161 45.43 3.58 -16.81
N PHE A 162 44.34 3.69 -16.04
CA PHE A 162 44.21 4.66 -14.96
C PHE A 162 43.87 3.95 -13.64
N PRO A 163 44.81 3.19 -13.04
CA PRO A 163 44.56 2.43 -11.83
C PRO A 163 44.24 3.30 -10.61
N THR A 164 44.55 4.60 -10.66
CA THR A 164 44.26 5.55 -9.57
C THR A 164 42.79 5.98 -9.51
N TYR A 165 41.98 5.61 -10.51
CA TYR A 165 40.56 5.94 -10.61
C TYR A 165 39.73 4.70 -10.31
N GLN A 166 39.02 4.67 -9.18
CA GLN A 166 38.24 3.48 -8.79
C GLN A 166 36.89 3.87 -8.18
N TYR A 167 35.89 3.03 -8.39
CA TYR A 167 34.66 3.08 -7.59
C TYR A 167 34.93 2.47 -6.22
N LEU A 168 34.35 3.06 -5.19
CA LEU A 168 34.29 2.43 -3.89
C LEU A 168 32.98 1.64 -3.78
N ASP A 169 33.08 0.40 -3.31
CA ASP A 169 31.89 -0.35 -2.93
C ASP A 169 31.26 0.26 -1.67
N ARG A 170 29.95 0.05 -1.54
CA ARG A 170 29.12 0.68 -0.51
C ARG A 170 28.89 -0.24 0.68
#